data_AF-A0A3F3IT66-F1
#
_entry.id   AF-A0A3F3IT66-F1
#
_cell.length_a   1.000
_cell.length_b   1.000
_cell.length_c   1.000
_cell.angle_alpha   90.00
_cell.angle_beta   90.00
_cell.angle_gamma   90.00
#
_symmetry.space_group_name_H-M   'P 1'
#
loop_
_entity.id
_entity.type
_entity.pdbx_description
1 polymer ?
#
loop_
_entity_poly.entity_id
_entity_poly.type
_entity_poly.pdbx_seq_one_letter_code
_entity_poly.pdbx_strand_id
1 'polypeptide(L)'
;MISGDNSALFAMVYRMLQSKQVHVLYTAEKAEKLYTRMSAVADENEVVTDGITGLVNRMYSLRGRLKNKLGSLTSRERRYGKQVISLLSDLIEENEKIQGKMTVSANAMRCTAHSLQVTVLKAVHYQWRERVYMSVLEGKDTFPPEDEYHCVLGRWYHGEGRTAFGSLPAFVRLGDAHSRLHLALSELVHESRREKRTPESILKKLDVLETISQAVIVALDELDDSVVRQSTAGDVSPEV
;
A
#
# COMPACT_ATOMS: atom_id res chain seq x y z
N MET A 1 42.97 6.47 15.00
CA MET A 1 43.26 5.03 15.14
C MET A 1 42.36 4.48 16.23
N ILE A 2 41.35 3.70 15.86
CA ILE A 2 40.44 3.05 16.81
C ILE A 2 41.20 1.83 17.39
N SER A 3 41.27 1.71 18.71
CA SER A 3 41.96 0.59 19.39
C SER A 3 41.40 -0.77 18.92
N GLY A 4 42.23 -1.83 18.97
CA GLY A 4 41.88 -3.16 18.44
C GLY A 4 40.56 -3.74 18.95
N ASP A 5 40.21 -3.49 20.21
CA ASP A 5 38.95 -3.95 20.83
C ASP A 5 37.71 -3.28 20.23
N ASN A 6 37.79 -1.99 19.91
CA ASN A 6 36.69 -1.23 19.31
C ASN A 6 36.43 -1.67 17.86
N SER A 7 37.44 -2.19 17.16
CA SER A 7 37.30 -2.76 15.81
C SER A 7 36.48 -4.07 15.82
N ALA A 8 36.76 -4.97 16.76
CA ALA A 8 36.03 -6.22 16.90
C ALA A 8 34.56 -6.01 17.28
N LEU A 9 34.29 -5.07 18.19
CA LEU A 9 32.94 -4.65 18.57
C LEU A 9 32.17 -4.08 17.38
N PHE A 10 32.79 -3.16 16.62
CA PHE A 10 32.17 -2.58 15.42
C PHE A 10 31.85 -3.65 14.37
N ALA A 11 32.78 -4.57 14.11
CA ALA A 11 32.58 -5.67 13.16
C ALA A 11 31.45 -6.63 13.59
N MET A 12 31.24 -6.83 14.90
CA MET A 12 30.12 -7.62 15.41
C MET A 12 28.79 -6.90 15.17
N VAL A 13 28.68 -5.62 15.56
CA VAL A 13 27.47 -4.82 15.37
C VAL A 13 27.12 -4.69 13.89
N TYR A 14 28.11 -4.43 13.04
CA TYR A 14 27.93 -4.35 11.59
C TYR A 14 27.35 -5.65 11.00
N ARG A 15 27.88 -6.82 11.39
CA ARG A 15 27.34 -8.12 10.97
C ARG A 15 25.90 -8.35 11.43
N MET A 16 25.56 -7.93 12.64
CA MET A 16 24.18 -8.02 13.15
C MET A 16 23.22 -7.14 12.33
N LEU A 17 23.64 -5.92 11.97
CA LEU A 17 22.83 -5.03 11.13
C LEU A 17 22.67 -5.53 9.69
N GLN A 18 23.70 -6.16 9.12
CA GLN A 18 23.59 -6.84 7.83
C GLN A 18 22.61 -8.03 7.89
N SER A 19 22.66 -8.83 8.97
CA SER A 19 21.69 -9.90 9.20
C SER A 19 20.26 -9.35 9.29
N LYS A 20 20.06 -8.29 10.11
CA LYS A 20 18.77 -7.57 10.20
C LYS A 20 18.28 -7.10 8.83
N GLN A 21 19.15 -6.54 8.00
CA GLN A 21 18.79 -6.10 6.65
C GLN A 21 18.20 -7.24 5.82
N VAL A 22 18.82 -8.41 5.82
CA VAL A 22 18.33 -9.59 5.09
C VAL A 22 16.94 -9.97 5.57
N HIS A 23 16.70 -9.96 6.89
CA HIS A 23 15.38 -10.24 7.46
C HIS A 23 14.31 -9.19 7.11
N VAL A 24 14.67 -7.90 7.08
CA VAL A 24 13.76 -6.82 6.66
C VAL A 24 13.37 -7.01 5.19
N LEU A 25 14.33 -7.28 4.31
CA LEU A 25 14.05 -7.50 2.88
C LEU A 25 13.22 -8.76 2.63
N TYR A 26 13.52 -9.85 3.34
CA TYR A 26 12.69 -11.07 3.30
C TYR A 26 11.26 -10.81 3.77
N THR A 27 11.11 -10.01 4.82
CA THR A 27 9.79 -9.62 5.34
C THR A 27 9.03 -8.75 4.34
N ALA A 28 9.72 -7.81 3.66
CA ALA A 28 9.16 -7.01 2.59
C ALA A 28 8.66 -7.87 1.42
N GLU A 29 9.45 -8.85 0.97
CA GLU A 29 9.03 -9.79 -0.09
C GLU A 29 7.80 -10.63 0.32
N LYS A 30 7.75 -11.05 1.58
CA LYS A 30 6.57 -11.78 2.11
C LYS A 30 5.33 -10.87 2.15
N ALA A 31 5.50 -9.61 2.52
CA ALA A 31 4.42 -8.63 2.55
C ALA A 31 3.93 -8.28 1.14
N GLU A 32 4.82 -8.24 0.14
CA GLU A 32 4.47 -8.07 -1.27
C GLU A 32 3.55 -9.22 -1.76
N LYS A 33 3.88 -10.47 -1.41
CA LYS A 33 3.01 -11.63 -1.71
C LYS A 33 1.64 -11.51 -1.06
N LEU A 34 1.57 -10.95 0.15
CA LEU A 34 0.30 -10.72 0.85
C LEU A 34 -0.50 -9.61 0.17
N TYR A 35 0.14 -8.51 -0.18
CA TYR A 35 -0.42 -7.41 -0.96
C TYR A 35 -1.05 -7.90 -2.28
N THR A 36 -0.33 -8.72 -3.06
CA THR A 36 -0.86 -9.28 -4.31
C THR A 36 -2.11 -10.14 -4.08
N ARG A 37 -2.11 -10.98 -3.02
CA ARG A 37 -3.26 -11.83 -2.68
C ARG A 37 -4.48 -11.00 -2.26
N MET A 38 -4.27 -9.96 -1.46
CA MET A 38 -5.35 -9.08 -1.01
C MET A 38 -5.96 -8.31 -2.18
N SER A 39 -5.11 -7.84 -3.11
CA SER A 39 -5.57 -7.18 -4.34
C SER A 39 -6.38 -8.14 -5.21
N ALA A 40 -5.92 -9.38 -5.39
CA ALA A 40 -6.66 -10.39 -6.14
C ALA A 40 -8.03 -10.71 -5.53
N VAL A 41 -8.14 -10.83 -4.20
CA VAL A 41 -9.43 -11.03 -3.52
C VAL A 41 -10.36 -9.82 -3.71
N ALA A 42 -9.82 -8.60 -3.72
CA ALA A 42 -10.63 -7.43 -4.02
C ALA A 42 -11.18 -7.45 -5.46
N ASP A 43 -10.34 -7.77 -6.43
CA ASP A 43 -10.76 -7.89 -7.84
C ASP A 43 -11.80 -9.01 -8.02
N GLU A 44 -11.64 -10.15 -7.34
CA GLU A 44 -12.64 -11.23 -7.33
C GLU A 44 -13.99 -10.77 -6.75
N ASN A 45 -13.97 -10.01 -5.66
CA ASN A 45 -15.17 -9.46 -5.06
C ASN A 45 -15.89 -8.46 -6.00
N GLU A 46 -15.16 -7.63 -6.74
CA GLU A 46 -15.72 -6.75 -7.77
C GLU A 46 -16.40 -7.57 -8.88
N VAL A 47 -15.76 -8.63 -9.37
CA VAL A 47 -16.35 -9.53 -10.39
C VAL A 47 -17.63 -10.21 -9.89
N VAL A 48 -17.66 -10.65 -8.62
CA VAL A 48 -18.88 -11.23 -8.03
C VAL A 48 -19.99 -10.18 -7.93
N THR A 49 -19.65 -8.95 -7.59
CA THR A 49 -20.60 -7.82 -7.49
C THR A 49 -21.25 -7.52 -8.85
N ASP A 50 -20.47 -7.52 -9.94
CA ASP A 50 -20.99 -7.37 -11.30
C ASP A 50 -21.91 -8.53 -11.69
N GLY A 51 -21.54 -9.76 -11.33
CA GLY A 51 -22.36 -10.95 -11.53
C GLY A 51 -23.71 -10.86 -10.82
N ILE A 52 -23.73 -10.38 -9.57
CA ILE A 52 -24.96 -10.19 -8.78
C ILE A 52 -25.84 -9.11 -9.41
N THR A 53 -25.27 -7.99 -9.86
CA THR A 53 -26.02 -6.93 -10.57
C THR A 53 -26.78 -7.50 -11.76
N GLY A 54 -26.10 -8.32 -12.58
CA GLY A 54 -26.72 -9.00 -13.71
C GLY A 54 -27.83 -9.97 -13.31
N LEU A 55 -27.67 -10.70 -12.22
CA LEU A 55 -28.67 -11.62 -11.68
C LEU A 55 -29.91 -10.89 -11.18
N VAL A 56 -29.71 -9.85 -10.36
CA VAL A 56 -30.76 -9.01 -9.77
C VAL A 56 -31.63 -8.40 -10.88
N ASN A 57 -31.03 -7.84 -11.94
CA ASN A 57 -31.76 -7.29 -13.09
C ASN A 57 -32.66 -8.33 -13.80
N ARG A 58 -32.19 -9.57 -13.95
CA ARG A 58 -33.00 -10.67 -14.51
C ARG A 58 -34.16 -11.04 -13.58
N MET A 59 -33.94 -11.01 -12.26
CA MET A 59 -34.98 -11.27 -11.26
C MET A 59 -36.05 -10.19 -11.24
N TYR A 60 -35.67 -8.91 -11.29
CA TYR A 60 -36.61 -7.79 -11.45
C TYR A 60 -37.50 -7.98 -12.69
N SER A 61 -36.89 -8.32 -13.82
CA SER A 61 -37.58 -8.58 -15.09
C SER A 61 -38.54 -9.78 -15.01
N LEU A 62 -38.12 -10.89 -14.38
CA LEU A 62 -38.98 -12.06 -14.17
C LEU A 62 -40.15 -11.74 -13.24
N ARG A 63 -39.89 -11.02 -12.14
CA ARG A 63 -40.93 -10.59 -11.19
C ARG A 63 -41.99 -9.74 -11.86
N GLY A 64 -41.58 -8.81 -12.73
CA GLY A 64 -42.50 -8.00 -13.54
C GLY A 64 -43.37 -8.84 -14.47
N ARG A 65 -42.77 -9.80 -15.20
CA ARG A 65 -43.52 -10.73 -16.06
C ARG A 65 -44.52 -11.59 -15.28
N LEU A 66 -44.15 -12.06 -14.10
CA LEU A 66 -45.05 -12.84 -13.22
C LEU A 66 -46.21 -11.98 -12.70
N LYS A 67 -45.95 -10.73 -12.30
CA LYS A 67 -46.99 -9.78 -11.88
C LYS A 67 -48.02 -9.54 -12.99
N ASN A 68 -47.56 -9.39 -14.24
CA ASN A 68 -48.46 -9.18 -15.39
C ASN A 68 -49.32 -10.42 -15.70
N LYS A 69 -48.76 -11.63 -15.58
CA LYS A 69 -49.52 -12.89 -15.80
C LYS A 69 -50.55 -13.19 -14.72
N LEU A 70 -50.43 -12.60 -13.54
CA LEU A 70 -51.25 -12.95 -12.37
C LEU A 70 -52.76 -12.75 -12.60
N GLY A 71 -53.14 -11.78 -13.44
CA GLY A 71 -54.52 -11.45 -13.76
C GLY A 71 -55.24 -12.49 -14.61
N SER A 72 -54.50 -13.26 -15.43
CA SER A 72 -55.07 -14.27 -16.33
C SER A 72 -55.15 -15.68 -15.72
N LEU A 73 -54.70 -15.85 -14.47
CA LEU A 73 -54.63 -17.14 -13.77
C LEU A 73 -55.87 -17.41 -12.91
N THR A 74 -56.15 -18.70 -12.66
CA THR A 74 -57.20 -19.15 -11.74
C THR A 74 -56.87 -18.75 -10.30
N SER A 75 -57.87 -18.75 -9.40
CA SER A 75 -57.68 -18.35 -7.99
C SER A 75 -56.61 -19.16 -7.26
N ARG A 76 -56.51 -20.47 -7.55
CA ARG A 76 -55.51 -21.36 -6.94
C ARG A 76 -54.10 -21.06 -7.45
N GLU A 77 -53.93 -20.91 -8.76
CA GLU A 77 -52.66 -20.54 -9.38
C GLU A 77 -52.20 -19.15 -8.96
N ARG A 78 -53.14 -18.20 -8.83
CA ARG A 78 -52.85 -16.84 -8.36
C ARG A 78 -52.26 -16.84 -6.95
N ARG A 79 -52.72 -17.74 -6.06
CA ARG A 79 -52.15 -17.90 -4.72
C ARG A 79 -50.68 -18.32 -4.78
N TYR A 80 -50.34 -19.34 -5.57
CA TYR A 80 -48.95 -19.77 -5.75
C TYR A 80 -48.10 -18.70 -6.45
N GLY A 81 -48.65 -18.00 -7.45
CA GLY A 81 -47.97 -16.90 -8.13
C GLY A 81 -47.60 -15.76 -7.17
N LYS A 82 -48.47 -15.40 -6.22
CA LYS A 82 -48.15 -14.44 -5.16
C LYS A 82 -47.00 -14.91 -4.27
N GLN A 83 -46.98 -16.20 -3.89
CA GLN A 83 -45.90 -16.77 -3.08
C GLN A 83 -44.55 -16.74 -3.82
N VAL A 84 -44.53 -17.13 -5.10
CA VAL A 84 -43.31 -17.06 -5.93
C VAL A 84 -42.80 -15.63 -6.07
N ILE A 85 -43.69 -14.64 -6.25
CA ILE A 85 -43.29 -13.22 -6.31
C ILE A 85 -42.74 -12.72 -4.97
N SER A 86 -43.28 -13.18 -3.84
CA SER A 86 -42.75 -12.86 -2.51
C SER A 86 -41.33 -13.38 -2.36
N LEU A 87 -41.12 -14.69 -2.58
CA LEU A 87 -39.80 -15.31 -2.49
C LEU A 87 -38.79 -14.69 -3.46
N LEU A 88 -39.24 -14.31 -4.66
CA LEU A 88 -38.39 -13.62 -5.64
C LEU A 88 -38.02 -12.20 -5.18
N SER A 89 -38.89 -11.53 -4.42
CA SER A 89 -38.59 -10.22 -3.83
C SER A 89 -37.60 -10.35 -2.68
N ASP A 90 -37.79 -11.33 -1.79
CA ASP A 90 -36.87 -11.63 -0.70
C ASP A 90 -35.46 -11.98 -1.25
N LEU A 91 -35.41 -12.77 -2.33
CA LEU A 91 -34.15 -13.14 -2.97
C LEU A 91 -33.48 -11.95 -3.67
N ILE A 92 -34.24 -10.98 -4.20
CA ILE A 92 -33.66 -9.73 -4.75
C ILE A 92 -33.00 -8.95 -3.61
N GLU A 93 -33.72 -8.76 -2.50
CA GLU A 93 -33.23 -8.01 -1.34
C GLU A 93 -31.96 -8.65 -0.74
N GLU A 94 -31.93 -9.98 -0.58
CA GLU A 94 -30.74 -10.67 -0.08
C GLU A 94 -29.55 -10.58 -1.04
N ASN A 95 -29.78 -10.63 -2.36
CA ASN A 95 -28.70 -10.43 -3.34
C ASN A 95 -28.17 -8.99 -3.30
N GLU A 96 -29.03 -7.98 -3.18
CA GLU A 96 -28.61 -6.58 -3.03
C GLU A 96 -27.79 -6.37 -1.74
N LYS A 97 -28.16 -7.02 -0.63
CA LYS A 97 -27.35 -7.01 0.61
C LYS A 97 -25.98 -7.67 0.42
N ILE A 98 -25.92 -8.82 -0.26
CA ILE A 98 -24.66 -9.51 -0.56
C ILE A 98 -23.77 -8.62 -1.43
N GLN A 99 -24.35 -7.98 -2.46
CA GLN A 99 -23.66 -7.05 -3.34
C GLN A 99 -23.02 -5.89 -2.56
N GLY A 100 -23.79 -5.26 -1.65
CA GLY A 100 -23.28 -4.18 -0.80
C GLY A 100 -22.12 -4.63 0.08
N LYS A 101 -22.26 -5.76 0.78
CA LYS A 101 -21.18 -6.33 1.60
C LYS A 101 -19.94 -6.69 0.79
N MET A 102 -20.13 -7.20 -0.43
CA MET A 102 -19.03 -7.58 -1.32
C MET A 102 -18.24 -6.35 -1.80
N THR A 103 -18.94 -5.27 -2.13
CA THR A 103 -18.34 -3.99 -2.50
C THR A 103 -17.52 -3.40 -1.34
N VAL A 104 -18.08 -3.39 -0.14
CA VAL A 104 -17.38 -2.96 1.08
C VAL A 104 -16.13 -3.80 1.33
N SER A 105 -16.27 -5.14 1.24
CA SER A 105 -15.16 -6.08 1.40
C SER A 105 -14.03 -5.84 0.39
N ALA A 106 -14.36 -5.63 -0.89
CA ALA A 106 -13.38 -5.31 -1.93
C ALA A 106 -12.60 -4.04 -1.59
N ASN A 107 -13.30 -2.96 -1.25
CA ASN A 107 -12.68 -1.68 -0.90
C ASN A 107 -11.77 -1.80 0.34
N ALA A 108 -12.24 -2.48 1.39
CA ALA A 108 -11.46 -2.70 2.60
C ALA A 108 -10.19 -3.53 2.32
N MET A 109 -10.28 -4.56 1.48
CA MET A 109 -9.12 -5.36 1.06
C MET A 109 -8.08 -4.51 0.30
N ARG A 110 -8.51 -3.67 -0.66
CA ARG A 110 -7.62 -2.76 -1.39
C ARG A 110 -6.95 -1.76 -0.47
N CYS A 111 -7.72 -1.12 0.42
CA CYS A 111 -7.18 -0.14 1.36
C CYS A 111 -6.16 -0.77 2.31
N THR A 112 -6.46 -1.94 2.85
CA THR A 112 -5.53 -2.66 3.74
C THR A 112 -4.26 -3.10 2.97
N ALA A 113 -4.40 -3.52 1.72
CA ALA A 113 -3.26 -3.87 0.87
C ALA A 113 -2.36 -2.65 0.64
N HIS A 114 -2.95 -1.52 0.24
CA HIS A 114 -2.24 -0.26 0.03
C HIS A 114 -1.53 0.23 1.31
N SER A 115 -2.18 0.18 2.46
CA SER A 115 -1.58 0.56 3.75
C SER A 115 -0.42 -0.37 4.14
N LEU A 116 -0.56 -1.68 3.92
CA LEU A 116 0.53 -2.63 4.10
C LEU A 116 1.74 -2.28 3.22
N GLN A 117 1.50 -1.95 1.95
CA GLN A 117 2.57 -1.58 1.02
C GLN A 117 3.31 -0.33 1.49
N VAL A 118 2.60 0.73 1.91
CA VAL A 118 3.21 1.96 2.45
C VAL A 118 4.01 1.66 3.73
N THR A 119 3.47 0.81 4.62
CA THR A 119 4.16 0.38 5.84
C THR A 119 5.47 -0.34 5.54
N VAL A 120 5.49 -1.23 4.54
CA VAL A 120 6.69 -1.94 4.08
C VAL A 120 7.73 -0.97 3.52
N LEU A 121 7.30 0.00 2.71
CA LEU A 121 8.19 1.02 2.15
C LEU A 121 8.88 1.84 3.25
N LYS A 122 8.13 2.22 4.30
CA LYS A 122 8.71 2.88 5.48
C LYS A 122 9.75 2.01 6.19
N ALA A 123 9.45 0.73 6.42
CA ALA A 123 10.39 -0.19 7.05
C ALA A 123 11.68 -0.38 6.25
N VAL A 124 11.57 -0.51 4.92
CA VAL A 124 12.72 -0.59 4.02
C VAL A 124 13.52 0.71 4.02
N HIS A 125 12.87 1.87 4.07
CA HIS A 125 13.53 3.18 4.16
C HIS A 125 14.31 3.34 5.48
N TYR A 126 13.73 2.95 6.62
CA TYR A 126 14.46 2.95 7.90
C TYR A 126 15.71 2.07 7.84
N GLN A 127 15.59 0.89 7.24
CA GLN A 127 16.74 -0.01 7.07
C GLN A 127 17.78 0.57 6.10
N TRP A 128 17.36 1.26 5.03
CA TRP A 128 18.26 1.96 4.11
C TRP A 128 19.05 3.05 4.85
N ARG A 129 18.39 3.83 5.71
CA ARG A 129 19.01 4.89 6.50
C ARG A 129 20.08 4.35 7.46
N GLU A 130 19.78 3.24 8.14
CA GLU A 130 20.76 2.56 8.99
C GLU A 130 22.03 2.17 8.21
N ARG A 131 21.90 1.74 6.95
CA ARG A 131 23.06 1.43 6.11
C ARG A 131 23.91 2.66 5.83
N VAL A 132 23.30 3.81 5.52
CA VAL A 132 24.04 5.06 5.30
C VAL A 132 24.86 5.41 6.53
N TYR A 133 24.26 5.31 7.72
CA TYR A 133 24.96 5.61 8.98
C TYR A 133 26.12 4.66 9.22
N MET A 134 25.94 3.37 8.96
CA MET A 134 27.01 2.39 9.10
C MET A 134 28.17 2.64 8.12
N SER A 135 27.89 3.05 6.88
CA SER A 135 28.93 3.40 5.91
C SER A 135 29.76 4.60 6.36
N VAL A 136 29.11 5.63 6.93
CA VAL A 136 29.82 6.79 7.50
C VAL A 136 30.69 6.37 8.68
N LEU A 137 30.15 5.58 9.62
CA LEU A 137 30.88 5.15 10.82
C LEU A 137 32.05 4.20 10.49
N GLU A 138 31.88 3.31 9.50
CA GLU A 138 32.94 2.41 9.06
C GLU A 138 34.06 3.17 8.34
N GLY A 139 33.75 4.33 7.74
CA GLY A 139 34.68 5.12 6.94
C GLY A 139 35.08 4.43 5.63
N LYS A 140 34.33 3.41 5.21
CA LYS A 140 34.47 2.68 3.95
C LYS A 140 33.35 3.05 2.99
N ASP A 141 33.61 2.86 1.70
CA ASP A 141 32.65 3.13 0.63
C ASP A 141 31.63 1.98 0.48
N THR A 142 30.83 1.75 1.52
CA THR A 142 29.79 0.70 1.59
C THR A 142 28.38 1.26 1.46
N PHE A 143 28.26 2.51 0.98
CA PHE A 143 26.98 3.22 0.87
C PHE A 143 25.96 2.45 0.03
N PRO A 144 24.66 2.60 0.33
CA PRO A 144 23.62 2.08 -0.56
C PRO A 144 23.72 2.75 -1.95
N PRO A 145 23.20 2.11 -3.01
CA PRO A 145 23.19 2.68 -4.34
C PRO A 145 22.51 4.05 -4.37
N GLU A 146 23.11 4.97 -5.11
CA GLU A 146 22.63 6.36 -5.27
C GLU A 146 21.48 6.49 -6.28
N ASP A 147 21.23 5.46 -7.09
CA ASP A 147 20.18 5.46 -8.11
C ASP A 147 18.77 5.39 -7.49
N GLU A 148 18.01 6.46 -7.67
CA GLU A 148 16.63 6.57 -7.18
C GLU A 148 15.67 5.58 -7.86
N TYR A 149 15.85 5.27 -9.15
CA TYR A 149 14.90 4.47 -9.93
C TYR A 149 14.99 2.99 -9.60
N HIS A 150 16.17 2.53 -9.19
CA HIS A 150 16.44 1.13 -8.86
C HIS A 150 16.33 0.83 -7.36
N CYS A 151 15.94 1.79 -6.53
CA CYS A 151 15.62 1.53 -5.13
C CYS A 151 14.20 0.92 -5.01
N VAL A 152 13.87 0.30 -3.87
CA VAL A 152 12.54 -0.33 -3.66
C VAL A 152 11.42 0.69 -3.77
N LEU A 153 11.61 1.88 -3.17
CA LEU A 153 10.64 2.98 -3.23
C LEU A 153 10.50 3.54 -4.64
N GLY A 154 11.61 3.75 -5.37
CA GLY A 154 11.59 4.25 -6.74
C GLY A 154 10.90 3.31 -7.72
N ARG A 155 11.18 2.00 -7.65
CA ARG A 155 10.48 1.00 -8.47
C ARG A 155 8.97 1.04 -8.23
N TRP A 156 8.56 1.14 -6.97
CA TRP A 156 7.15 1.26 -6.62
C TRP A 156 6.55 2.60 -7.09
N TYR A 157 7.25 3.72 -6.87
CA TYR A 157 6.81 5.07 -7.21
C TYR A 157 6.59 5.24 -8.71
N HIS A 158 7.49 4.72 -9.54
CA HIS A 158 7.37 4.76 -11.00
C HIS A 158 6.50 3.63 -11.58
N GLY A 159 6.17 2.62 -10.79
CA GLY A 159 5.32 1.50 -11.15
C GLY A 159 3.90 1.64 -10.58
N GLU A 160 3.48 0.64 -9.81
CA GLU A 160 2.11 0.54 -9.29
C GLU A 160 1.68 1.73 -8.42
N GLY A 161 2.62 2.34 -7.70
CA GLY A 161 2.33 3.47 -6.82
C GLY A 161 1.75 4.65 -7.60
N ARG A 162 2.23 4.88 -8.83
CA ARG A 162 1.71 5.94 -9.70
C ARG A 162 0.26 5.69 -10.12
N THR A 163 -0.08 4.45 -10.43
CA THR A 163 -1.44 4.08 -10.85
C THR A 163 -2.43 4.23 -9.70
N ALA A 164 -2.04 3.81 -8.49
CA ALA A 164 -2.93 3.83 -7.32
C ALA A 164 -3.00 5.20 -6.64
N PHE A 165 -1.90 5.95 -6.58
CA PHE A 165 -1.78 7.14 -5.73
C PHE A 165 -1.40 8.42 -6.48
N GLY A 166 -1.22 8.37 -7.81
CA GLY A 166 -0.67 9.48 -8.59
C GLY A 166 -1.44 10.80 -8.50
N SER A 167 -2.73 10.75 -8.13
CA SER A 167 -3.56 11.94 -7.92
C SER A 167 -3.45 12.55 -6.51
N LEU A 168 -2.81 11.86 -5.56
CA LEU A 168 -2.73 12.29 -4.17
C LEU A 168 -1.58 13.30 -3.97
N PRO A 169 -1.84 14.46 -3.33
CA PRO A 169 -0.78 15.44 -3.07
C PRO A 169 0.40 14.89 -2.25
N ALA A 170 0.14 13.96 -1.32
CA ALA A 170 1.18 13.29 -0.54
C ALA A 170 2.12 12.46 -1.42
N PHE A 171 1.59 11.81 -2.47
CA PHE A 171 2.38 11.05 -3.43
C PHE A 171 3.31 11.96 -4.24
N VAL A 172 2.83 13.13 -4.68
CA VAL A 172 3.67 14.11 -5.38
C VAL A 172 4.80 14.62 -4.48
N ARG A 173 4.50 14.94 -3.21
CA ARG A 173 5.52 15.33 -2.21
C ARG A 173 6.54 14.23 -1.97
N LEU A 174 6.10 12.98 -1.91
CA LEU A 174 6.97 11.82 -1.75
C LEU A 174 7.99 11.73 -2.89
N GLY A 175 7.56 11.97 -4.14
CA GLY A 175 8.46 12.03 -5.29
C GLY A 175 9.57 13.07 -5.15
N ASP A 176 9.20 14.32 -4.81
CA ASP A 176 10.18 15.40 -4.59
C ASP A 176 11.17 15.06 -3.45
N ALA A 177 10.64 14.62 -2.30
CA ALA A 177 11.45 14.26 -1.15
C ALA A 177 12.39 13.08 -1.46
N HIS A 178 11.93 12.08 -2.21
CA HIS A 178 12.71 10.93 -2.62
C HIS A 178 13.86 11.30 -3.56
N SER A 179 13.61 12.13 -4.57
CA SER A 179 14.69 12.59 -5.47
C SER A 179 15.73 13.44 -4.75
N ARG A 180 15.28 14.33 -3.85
CA ARG A 180 16.19 15.13 -3.01
C ARG A 180 16.99 14.27 -2.04
N LEU A 181 16.43 13.17 -1.55
CA LEU A 181 17.11 12.23 -0.66
C LEU A 181 18.29 11.58 -1.37
N HIS A 182 18.08 11.09 -2.60
CA HIS A 182 19.12 10.47 -3.40
C HIS A 182 20.21 11.47 -3.80
N LEU A 183 19.85 12.73 -4.12
CA LEU A 183 20.82 13.79 -4.33
C LEU A 183 21.66 14.07 -3.06
N ALA A 184 21.02 14.15 -1.89
CA ALA A 184 21.72 14.35 -0.62
C ALA A 184 22.65 13.16 -0.27
N LEU A 185 22.25 11.92 -0.61
CA LEU A 185 23.11 10.75 -0.50
C LEU A 185 24.34 10.91 -1.39
N SER A 186 24.18 11.29 -2.67
CA SER A 186 25.30 11.53 -3.58
C SER A 186 26.27 12.57 -3.06
N GLU A 187 25.77 13.67 -2.48
CA GLU A 187 26.62 14.69 -1.87
C GLU A 187 27.38 14.18 -0.64
N LEU A 188 26.74 13.36 0.20
CA LEU A 188 27.37 12.73 1.35
C LEU A 188 28.45 11.73 0.93
N VAL A 189 28.18 10.91 -0.09
CA VAL A 189 29.14 9.96 -0.66
C VAL A 189 30.34 10.72 -1.23
N HIS A 190 30.08 11.78 -2.00
CA HIS A 190 31.14 12.62 -2.54
C HIS A 190 32.02 13.22 -1.43
N GLU A 191 31.41 13.82 -0.39
CA GLU A 191 32.15 14.38 0.74
C GLU A 191 32.94 13.29 1.49
N SER A 192 32.38 12.10 1.65
CA SER A 192 33.02 10.95 2.30
C SER A 192 34.26 10.46 1.54
N ARG A 193 34.31 10.63 0.21
CA ARG A 193 35.44 10.23 -0.65
C ARG A 193 36.55 11.29 -0.72
N ARG A 194 36.35 12.51 -0.20
CA ARG A 194 37.36 13.57 -0.27
C ARG A 194 38.56 13.29 0.63
N GLU A 195 39.77 13.54 0.13
CA GLU A 195 41.03 13.39 0.89
C GLU A 195 41.09 14.30 2.12
N LYS A 196 40.53 15.52 2.03
CA LYS A 196 40.50 16.52 3.10
C LYS A 196 39.15 16.58 3.82
N ARG A 197 38.41 15.46 3.89
CA ARG A 197 37.13 15.42 4.61
C ARG A 197 37.33 15.74 6.09
N THR A 198 36.38 16.47 6.67
CA THR A 198 36.37 16.79 8.10
C THR A 198 35.16 16.16 8.76
N PRO A 199 35.21 15.77 10.04
CA PRO A 199 34.02 15.32 10.76
C PRO A 199 32.86 16.32 10.64
N GLU A 200 33.14 17.62 10.71
CA GLU A 200 32.16 18.70 10.62
C GLU A 200 31.49 18.75 9.24
N SER A 201 32.24 18.55 8.15
CA SER A 201 31.67 18.55 6.81
C SER A 201 30.75 17.34 6.57
N ILE A 202 31.11 16.16 7.10
CA ILE A 202 30.27 14.96 7.06
C ILE A 202 29.00 15.14 7.91
N LEU A 203 29.12 15.69 9.12
CA LEU A 203 27.98 15.98 9.99
C LEU A 203 26.97 16.92 9.30
N LYS A 204 27.45 17.96 8.62
CA LYS A 204 26.58 18.86 7.86
C LYS A 204 25.82 18.14 6.73
N LYS A 205 26.47 17.20 6.03
CA LYS A 205 25.80 16.41 4.98
C LYS A 205 24.79 15.42 5.56
N LEU A 206 25.10 14.81 6.70
CA LEU A 206 24.17 13.94 7.42
C LEU A 206 22.93 14.69 7.91
N ASP A 207 23.08 15.91 8.43
CA ASP A 207 21.97 16.74 8.89
C ASP A 207 20.97 17.07 7.76
N VAL A 208 21.51 17.42 6.57
CA VAL A 208 20.70 17.64 5.36
C VAL A 208 20.00 16.34 4.93
N LEU A 209 20.75 15.23 4.88
CA LEU A 209 20.19 13.91 4.52
C LEU A 209 19.05 13.52 5.47
N GLU A 210 19.24 13.68 6.78
CA GLU A 210 18.24 13.29 7.77
C GLU A 210 16.98 14.16 7.71
N THR A 211 17.15 15.47 7.51
CA THR A 211 16.02 16.39 7.29
C THR A 211 15.17 15.94 6.10
N ILE A 212 15.80 15.56 4.98
CA ILE A 212 15.10 15.12 3.77
C ILE A 212 14.51 13.71 3.97
N SER A 213 15.25 12.81 4.63
CA SER A 213 14.78 11.47 5.00
C SER A 213 13.52 11.53 5.85
N GLN A 214 13.44 12.48 6.79
CA GLN A 214 12.23 12.69 7.56
C GLN A 214 11.07 13.19 6.69
N ALA A 215 11.32 14.01 5.68
CA ALA A 215 10.29 14.44 4.73
C ALA A 215 9.72 13.25 3.91
N VAL A 216 10.55 12.26 3.56
CA VAL A 216 10.09 11.01 2.93
C VAL A 216 9.15 10.24 3.86
N ILE A 217 9.52 10.10 5.14
CA ILE A 217 8.67 9.42 6.14
C ILE A 217 7.35 10.15 6.34
N VAL A 218 7.36 11.48 6.49
CA VAL A 218 6.15 12.29 6.64
C VAL A 218 5.24 12.15 5.41
N ALA A 219 5.80 12.17 4.20
CA ALA A 219 5.01 11.99 2.99
C ALA A 219 4.40 10.58 2.88
N LEU A 220 5.11 9.53 3.34
CA LEU A 220 4.56 8.17 3.44
C LEU A 220 3.46 8.08 4.50
N ASP A 221 3.60 8.74 5.66
CA ASP A 221 2.56 8.80 6.69
C ASP A 221 1.29 9.49 6.18
N GLU A 222 1.44 10.66 5.55
CA GLU A 222 0.31 11.40 4.97
C GLU A 222 -0.38 10.61 3.85
N LEU A 223 0.39 9.81 3.11
CA LEU A 223 -0.15 8.93 2.08
C LEU A 223 -0.97 7.80 2.69
N ASP A 224 -0.44 7.12 3.71
CA ASP A 224 -1.14 6.05 4.44
C ASP A 224 -2.46 6.57 5.06
N ASP A 225 -2.40 7.72 5.73
CA ASP A 225 -3.58 8.38 6.30
C ASP A 225 -4.63 8.72 5.24
N SER A 226 -4.21 9.03 4.01
CA SER A 226 -5.13 9.31 2.91
C SER A 226 -5.82 8.04 2.42
N VAL A 227 -5.11 6.91 2.40
CA VAL A 227 -5.65 5.58 2.04
C VAL A 227 -6.66 5.12 3.08
N VAL A 228 -6.32 5.20 4.37
CA VAL A 228 -7.22 4.79 5.45
C VAL A 228 -8.48 5.65 5.48
N ARG A 229 -8.37 6.96 5.27
CA ARG A 229 -9.52 7.86 5.20
C ARG A 229 -10.48 7.51 4.07
N GLN A 230 -9.97 7.17 2.89
CA GLN A 230 -10.80 6.72 1.77
C GLN A 230 -11.60 5.45 2.10
N SER A 231 -11.02 4.52 2.88
CA SER A 231 -11.74 3.33 3.37
C SER A 231 -12.92 3.72 4.27
N THR A 232 -12.70 4.59 5.25
CA THR A 232 -13.75 4.96 6.22
C THR A 232 -14.87 5.80 5.62
N ALA A 233 -14.57 6.62 4.61
CA ALA A 233 -15.58 7.39 3.88
C ALA A 233 -16.46 6.51 2.98
N GLY A 234 -15.95 5.37 2.50
CA GLY A 234 -16.70 4.39 1.71
C GLY A 234 -17.63 3.48 2.54
N ASP A 235 -17.33 3.27 3.82
CA ASP A 235 -18.16 2.48 4.75
C ASP A 235 -19.40 3.23 5.24
N VAL A 236 -19.41 4.57 5.16
CA VAL A 236 -20.57 5.40 5.50
C VAL A 236 -21.35 5.74 4.23
N SER A 237 -22.07 4.76 3.68
CA SER A 237 -23.25 5.13 2.87
C SER A 237 -24.29 5.74 3.81
N PRO A 238 -24.86 6.92 3.50
CA PRO A 238 -25.91 7.49 4.32
C PRO A 238 -27.13 6.57 4.17
N GLU A 239 -27.63 6.04 5.28
CA GLU A 239 -29.00 5.56 5.34
C GLU A 239 -29.90 6.73 4.90
N VAL A 240 -30.50 6.61 3.72
CA VAL A 240 -31.59 7.47 3.24
C VAL A 240 -32.79 6.59 2.97
#